data_AF-A0A950NIW9-F1
#
_entry.id   AF-A0A950NIW9-F1
#
_cell.length_a   1.000
_cell.length_b   1.000
_cell.length_c   1.000
_cell.angle_alpha   90.00
_cell.angle_beta   90.00
_cell.angle_gamma   90.00
#
_symmetry.space_group_name_H-M   'P 1'
#
loop_
_entity.id
_entity.type
_entity.pdbx_description
1 polymer ?
#
loop_
_entity_poly.entity_id
_entity_poly.type
_entity_poly.pdbx_seq_one_letter_code
_entity_poly.pdbx_strand_id
1 'polypeptide(L)' 'MGISLPHLLLILLIVLLVFGAGRLPRVMHDIGKGIRSLREGMKAEEETPSTPAPRPVTHTIDHEAPPVAPEKQKGGNSY' A
#
# COMPACT_ATOMS: atom_id res chain seq x y z
N MET A 1 13.50 42.08 1.54
CA MET A 1 12.25 41.73 0.84
C MET A 1 12.21 40.22 0.68
N GLY A 2 11.74 39.50 1.70
CA GLY A 2 11.72 38.04 1.70
C GLY A 2 10.56 37.49 0.86
N ILE A 3 10.74 36.29 0.30
CA ILE A 3 9.66 35.55 -0.36
C ILE A 3 8.61 35.24 0.70
N SER A 4 7.63 36.13 0.80
CA SER A 4 6.50 35.96 1.69
C SER A 4 5.55 34.92 1.10
N LEU A 5 4.80 34.22 1.95
CA LEU A 5 3.75 33.26 1.58
C LEU A 5 2.91 33.64 0.34
N PRO A 6 2.44 34.89 0.16
CA PRO A 6 1.67 35.26 -1.04
C PRO A 6 2.45 35.13 -2.36
N HIS A 7 3.77 35.37 -2.38
CA HIS A 7 4.58 35.17 -3.58
C HIS A 7 4.64 33.68 -3.98
N LEU A 8 4.80 32.79 -2.99
CA LEU A 8 4.81 31.34 -3.23
C LEU A 8 3.45 30.85 -3.73
N LEU A 9 2.35 31.35 -3.15
CA LEU A 9 0.99 31.05 -3.58
C LEU A 9 0.72 31.50 -5.02
N LEU A 10 1.20 32.68 -5.42
CA LEU A 10 1.07 33.20 -6.78
C LEU A 10 1.80 32.32 -7.80
N ILE A 11 3.04 31.91 -7.49
CA ILE A 11 3.81 31.01 -8.35
C ILE A 11 3.11 29.65 -8.46
N LEU A 12 2.64 29.09 -7.34
CA LEU A 12 1.88 27.84 -7.34
C LEU A 12 0.63 27.92 -8.21
N LEU A 13 -0.08 29.05 -8.18
CA LEU A 13 -1.25 29.28 -9.02
C LEU A 13 -0.89 29.26 -10.52
N ILE A 14 0.19 29.94 -10.92
CA ILE A 14 0.65 29.93 -12.31
C ILE A 14 1.03 28.50 -12.76
N VAL A 15 1.76 27.77 -11.93
CA VAL A 15 2.10 26.37 -12.19
C VAL A 15 0.84 25.53 -12.32
N LEU A 16 -0.17 25.75 -11.49
CA LEU A 16 -1.45 25.03 -11.56
C LEU A 16 -2.24 25.37 -12.83
N LEU A 17 -2.13 26.59 -13.36
CA LEU A 17 -2.72 26.95 -14.66
C LEU A 17 -2.00 26.23 -15.83
N VAL A 18 -0.67 26.18 -15.80
CA VAL A 18 0.14 25.55 -16.87
C VAL A 18 0.00 24.02 -16.85
N PHE A 19 0.08 23.42 -15.67
CA PHE A 19 -0.01 21.96 -15.51
C PHE A 19 -1.46 21.47 -15.40
N GLY A 20 -2.38 22.32 -14.96
CA GLY A 20 -3.78 21.97 -14.69
C GLY A 20 -3.98 21.28 -13.32
N ALA A 21 -5.19 21.41 -12.76
CA ALA A 21 -5.56 20.82 -11.47
C ALA A 21 -5.52 19.28 -11.43
N GLY A 22 -5.49 18.61 -12.59
CA GLY A 22 -5.47 17.14 -12.67
C GLY A 22 -4.06 16.53 -12.70
N ARG A 23 -3.04 17.24 -13.21
CA ARG A 23 -1.68 16.70 -13.35
C ARG A 23 -0.89 16.79 -12.05
N LEU A 24 -1.00 17.90 -11.32
CA LEU A 24 -0.23 18.11 -10.10
C LEU A 24 -0.54 17.07 -9.01
N PRO A 25 -1.81 16.76 -8.66
CA PRO A 25 -2.12 15.76 -7.64
C PRO A 25 -1.68 14.36 -8.04
N ARG A 26 -1.73 14.01 -9.33
CA ARG A 26 -1.31 12.70 -9.83
C ARG A 26 0.20 12.49 -9.67
N VAL A 27 0.99 13.49 -10.05
CA VAL A 27 2.46 13.44 -9.90
C VAL A 27 2.86 13.48 -8.41
N MET A 28 2.20 14.31 -7.61
CA MET A 28 2.45 14.34 -6.16
C MET A 28 2.04 13.04 -5.45
N HIS A 29 1.00 12.35 -5.93
CA HIS A 29 0.60 11.04 -5.40
C HIS A 29 1.66 9.98 -5.66
N ASP A 30 2.21 9.93 -6.87
CA ASP A 30 3.26 8.97 -7.23
C ASP A 30 4.56 9.24 -6.47
N ILE A 31 4.94 10.52 -6.33
CA ILE A 31 6.08 10.94 -5.49
C ILE A 31 5.83 10.64 -4.01
N GLY A 32 4.61 10.92 -3.53
CA GLY A 32 4.22 10.71 -2.14
C GLY A 32 4.30 9.25 -1.71
N LYS A 33 3.92 8.32 -2.61
CA LYS A 33 4.11 6.88 -2.39
C LYS A 33 5.58 6.50 -2.25
N GLY A 34 6.45 7.00 -3.12
CA GLY A 34 7.90 6.73 -3.05
C GLY A 34 8.53 7.24 -1.74
N ILE A 35 8.21 8.47 -1.35
CA ILE A 35 8.68 9.06 -0.09
C ILE A 35 8.11 8.28 1.11
N ARG A 36 6.86 7.82 1.04
CA ARG A 36 6.23 7.04 2.11
C ARG A 36 6.94 5.70 2.31
N SER A 37 7.23 4.97 1.24
CA SER A 37 7.98 3.71 1.30
C SER A 37 9.42 3.91 1.77
N LEU A 38 10.06 5.03 1.40
CA LEU A 38 11.38 5.39 1.92
C LEU A 38 11.35 5.61 3.44
N ARG A 39 10.36 6.37 3.93
CA ARG A 39 10.19 6.63 5.35
C ARG A 39 9.86 5.36 6.14
N GLU A 40 9.06 4.47 5.56
CA GLU A 40 8.72 3.17 6.17
C GLU A 40 9.93 2.22 6.21
N GLY A 41 10.73 2.18 5.14
CA GLY A 41 11.98 1.40 5.10
C GLY A 41 13.01 1.90 6.12
N MET A 42 13.21 3.22 6.23
CA MET A 42 14.11 3.80 7.23
C MET A 42 13.64 3.53 8.67
N LYS A 43 12.32 3.53 8.93
CA LYS A 43 11.75 3.17 10.24
C LYS A 43 11.92 1.69 10.57
N ALA A 44 11.80 0.81 9.58
CA ALA A 44 11.98 -0.63 9.77
C ALA A 44 13.44 -1.03 10.06
N GLU A 45 14.40 -0.20 9.67
CA GLU A 45 15.82 -0.40 9.98
C GLU A 45 16.18 0.07 11.40
N GLU A 46 15.44 1.03 11.97
CA GLU A 46 15.55 1.44 13.37
C GLU A 46 14.76 0.56 14.35
N GLU A 47 13.69 -0.12 13.91
CA GLU A 47 12.88 -1.03 14.73
C GLU A 47 12.83 -2.45 14.14
N THR A 48 13.59 -3.38 14.71
CA THR A 48 13.35 -4.83 14.53
C THR A 48 11.87 -5.16 14.81
N PRO A 49 11.18 -5.95 13.97
CA PRO A 49 9.73 -5.85 13.81
C PRO A 49 8.96 -6.61 14.88
N SER A 50 7.99 -5.94 15.49
CA SER A 50 6.80 -6.60 16.02
C SER A 50 5.59 -5.71 15.77
N THR A 51 5.05 -5.78 14.55
CA THR A 51 3.60 -5.82 14.30
C THR A 51 3.36 -6.04 12.80
N PRO A 52 2.64 -7.10 12.40
CA PRO A 52 2.24 -7.31 11.01
C PRO A 52 1.20 -6.25 10.63
N ALA A 53 1.41 -5.57 9.50
CA ALA A 53 0.45 -4.63 8.95
C ALA A 53 -0.92 -5.32 8.74
N PRO A 54 -2.04 -4.65 9.07
CA PRO A 54 -3.37 -5.20 8.89
C PRO A 54 -3.64 -5.37 7.40
N ARG A 55 -3.66 -6.62 6.94
CA ARG A 55 -4.19 -6.98 5.63
C ARG A 55 -5.63 -6.45 5.55
N PRO A 56 -5.99 -5.63 4.55
CA PRO A 56 -7.39 -5.31 4.31
C PRO A 56 -8.11 -6.61 3.96
N VAL A 57 -8.83 -7.16 4.92
CA VAL A 57 -9.71 -8.30 4.69
C VAL A 57 -10.99 -7.72 4.10
N THR A 58 -11.01 -7.49 2.79
CA THR A 58 -12.26 -7.26 2.06
C THR A 58 -12.83 -8.61 1.65
N HIS A 59 -13.84 -9.04 2.42
CA HIS A 59 -15.05 -9.75 2.00
C HIS A 59 -14.92 -11.05 1.16
N THR A 60 -15.11 -12.18 1.86
CA THR A 60 -15.85 -13.40 1.45
C THR A 60 -16.12 -13.63 -0.04
N ILE A 61 -15.47 -14.64 -0.64
CA ILE A 61 -16.10 -15.75 -1.37
C ILE A 61 -15.23 -17.00 -1.15
N ASP A 62 -15.77 -17.91 -0.34
CA ASP A 62 -15.59 -19.37 -0.37
C ASP A 62 -14.17 -19.96 -0.51
N HIS A 63 -13.55 -20.27 0.63
CA HIS A 63 -12.78 -21.52 0.84
C HIS A 63 -12.68 -21.85 2.34
N GLU A 64 -13.83 -22.24 2.88
CA GLU A 64 -13.98 -23.09 4.07
C GLU A 64 -14.21 -24.51 3.52
N ALA A 65 -13.48 -25.60 3.80
CA ALA A 65 -12.43 -25.92 4.74
C ALA A 65 -11.70 -27.20 4.27
N PRO A 66 -10.41 -27.43 4.57
CA PRO A 66 -9.90 -28.78 4.80
C PRO A 66 -9.67 -28.92 6.31
N PRO A 67 -10.44 -29.79 7.01
CA PRO A 67 -9.90 -31.14 7.26
C PRO A 67 -10.99 -32.21 7.51
N VAL A 68 -11.11 -33.18 6.61
CA VAL A 68 -11.68 -34.51 6.93
C VAL A 68 -10.59 -35.55 6.75
N ALA A 69 -9.93 -35.90 7.85
CA ALA A 69 -9.25 -37.18 8.01
C ALA A 69 -10.24 -38.17 8.69
N PRO A 70 -10.08 -39.51 8.60
CA PRO A 70 -9.08 -40.30 7.90
C PRO A 70 -9.66 -41.24 6.82
N GLU A 71 -8.87 -41.49 5.79
CA GLU A 71 -9.13 -42.50 4.76
C GLU A 71 -9.11 -43.91 5.38
N LYS A 72 -10.25 -44.62 5.26
CA LYS A 72 -10.40 -46.00 5.72
C LYS A 72 -9.52 -46.94 4.88
N GLN A 73 -8.48 -47.45 5.50
CA GLN A 73 -7.81 -48.69 5.11
C GLN A 73 -8.78 -49.88 5.26
N LYS A 74 -9.33 -50.39 4.14
CA LYS A 74 -9.89 -51.75 4.08
C LYS A 74 -9.93 -52.29 2.66
N GLY A 75 -9.04 -53.25 2.38
CA GLY A 75 -9.32 -54.39 1.51
C GLY A 75 -8.80 -54.28 0.08
N GLY A 76 -7.93 -55.22 -0.29
CA GLY A 76 -7.70 -55.55 -1.69
C GLY A 76 -6.26 -55.85 -2.08
N ASN A 77 -5.56 -56.70 -1.34
CA ASN A 77 -4.36 -57.34 -1.87
C ASN A 77 -4.81 -58.39 -2.90
N SER A 78 -4.78 -58.04 -4.17
CA SER A 78 -4.94 -58.97 -5.29
C SER A 78 -4.23 -58.36 -6.48
N TYR A 79 -2.99 -58.79 -6.71
CA TYR A 79 -2.47 -59.46 -7.90
C TYR A 79 -0.95 -59.49 -7.82
#